data_AF-A0A0G0B500-F1
#
_entry.id   AF-A0A0G0B500-F1
#
_cell.length_a   1.000
_cell.length_b   1.000
_cell.length_c   1.000
_cell.angle_alpha   90.00
_cell.angle_beta   90.00
_cell.angle_gamma   90.00
#
_symmetry.space_group_name_H-M   'P 1'
#
loop_
_entity.id
_entity.type
_entity.pdbx_description
1 polymer ?
#
loop_
_entity_poly.entity_id
_entity_poly.type
_entity_poly.pdbx_seq_one_letter_code
_entity_poly.pdbx_strand_id
1 'polypeptide(L)'
;MVMKAKNKSEEKKVEKIKVTTLLYGIGAFILTLLLIGIIFIYRFNNPNKIPNYIYNRVFFPAVAIEGTNFISIGSINQNLMSIRRFYENQDFSSLGLRFDFNTDDGKKRLKIREKELINKMIEDSAVEILAQERGINISKKTVKDNVDRKMDEYGNREIVGENLDNLYDWTIDDFKDKIVRPSLYKDALEKWLAENEGKEKNDKAKKTAQNTLEKLKQKGDFEKIAQEISEGGTADTGGKLGWFREDQVSLEIKDSVIDIEKGKFSDVLESKMGYHIIKVDNTREIDGKKAYEISQIFFPKVSFANWLDGKIKDMKISVLLADYQWDKEKGFVRFKDKNMEKFEEESLKRAEKDASLIAL
;
A
#
# COMPACT_ATOMS: atom_id res chain seq x y z
N MET A 1 -93.43 24.11 13.13
CA MET A 1 -92.31 24.32 14.09
C MET A 1 -92.48 23.28 15.18
N VAL A 2 -91.60 22.31 15.45
CA VAL A 2 -90.15 22.15 15.22
C VAL A 2 -89.84 20.64 15.15
N MET A 3 -89.10 20.21 14.14
CA MET A 3 -88.42 18.91 14.09
C MET A 3 -87.41 18.81 15.24
N LYS A 4 -87.50 17.77 16.08
CA LYS A 4 -86.39 17.36 16.96
C LYS A 4 -85.66 16.18 16.33
N ALA A 5 -84.63 16.48 15.54
CA ALA A 5 -83.60 15.52 15.19
C ALA A 5 -82.76 15.22 16.44
N LYS A 6 -82.87 14.01 16.98
CA LYS A 6 -81.93 13.50 17.99
C LYS A 6 -80.69 13.00 17.25
N ASN A 7 -79.64 13.82 17.28
CA ASN A 7 -78.32 13.51 16.75
C ASN A 7 -77.71 12.38 17.61
N LYS A 8 -77.45 11.21 17.01
CA LYS A 8 -76.82 10.07 17.67
C LYS A 8 -75.30 10.25 17.51
N SER A 9 -74.64 10.86 18.49
CA SER A 9 -73.19 10.93 18.51
C SER A 9 -72.63 9.54 18.84
N GLU A 10 -72.14 8.83 17.82
CA GLU A 10 -71.27 7.67 18.02
C GLU A 10 -69.96 8.15 18.64
N GLU A 11 -69.82 8.01 19.96
CA GLU A 11 -68.52 8.10 20.63
C GLU A 11 -67.64 6.93 20.14
N LYS A 12 -66.75 7.21 19.19
CA LYS A 12 -65.66 6.30 18.83
C LYS A 12 -64.83 6.05 20.08
N LYS A 13 -64.92 4.83 20.64
CA LYS A 13 -64.08 4.33 21.72
C LYS A 13 -62.63 4.33 21.23
N VAL A 14 -61.85 5.35 21.60
CA VAL A 14 -60.43 5.41 21.27
C VAL A 14 -59.72 4.36 22.15
N GLU A 15 -59.35 3.23 21.55
CA GLU A 15 -58.52 2.24 22.22
C GLU A 15 -57.20 2.89 22.69
N LYS A 16 -56.97 2.89 24.00
CA LYS A 16 -55.72 3.42 24.57
C LYS A 16 -54.57 2.50 24.14
N ILE A 17 -53.67 3.04 23.32
CA ILE A 17 -52.45 2.36 22.87
C ILE A 17 -51.63 1.99 24.11
N LYS A 18 -51.22 0.72 24.21
CA LYS A 18 -50.36 0.25 25.32
C LYS A 18 -48.99 0.93 25.20
N VAL A 19 -48.43 1.37 26.33
CA VAL A 19 -47.09 2.01 26.40
C VAL A 19 -46.02 1.14 25.74
N THR A 20 -46.13 -0.18 25.87
CA THR A 20 -45.23 -1.14 25.21
C THR A 20 -45.30 -1.08 23.69
N THR A 21 -46.49 -0.93 23.09
CA THR A 21 -46.66 -0.74 21.64
C THR A 21 -46.04 0.57 21.17
N LEU A 22 -46.16 1.63 21.96
CA LEU A 22 -45.50 2.91 21.68
C LEU A 22 -43.96 2.77 21.73
N LEU A 23 -43.44 2.06 22.73
CA LEU A 23 -41.99 1.80 22.86
C LEU A 23 -41.45 0.94 21.71
N TYR A 24 -42.17 -0.10 21.27
CA TYR A 24 -41.80 -0.87 20.09
C TYR A 24 -41.84 -0.02 18.81
N GLY A 25 -42.84 0.85 18.66
CA GLY A 25 -42.93 1.78 17.54
C GLY A 25 -41.76 2.76 17.51
N ILE A 26 -41.40 3.35 18.66
CA ILE A 26 -40.24 4.24 18.78
C ILE A 26 -38.94 3.48 18.50
N GLY A 27 -38.77 2.28 19.05
CA GLY A 27 -37.60 1.43 18.80
C GLY A 27 -37.44 1.07 17.32
N ALA A 28 -38.53 0.66 16.66
CA ALA A 28 -38.54 0.36 15.23
C ALA A 28 -38.28 1.61 14.37
N PHE A 29 -38.80 2.77 14.76
CA PHE A 29 -38.53 4.03 14.08
C PHE A 29 -37.06 4.45 14.21
N ILE A 30 -36.47 4.35 15.41
CA ILE A 30 -35.04 4.60 15.64
C ILE A 30 -34.19 3.62 14.82
N LEU A 31 -34.52 2.32 14.81
CA LEU A 31 -33.83 1.33 14.00
C LEU A 31 -33.90 1.67 12.50
N THR A 32 -35.07 2.12 12.03
CA THR A 32 -35.26 2.52 10.63
C THR A 32 -34.43 3.75 10.28
N LEU A 33 -34.39 4.76 11.15
CA LEU A 33 -33.54 5.93 10.98
C LEU A 33 -32.04 5.57 11.02
N LEU A 34 -31.65 4.63 11.88
CA LEU A 34 -30.28 4.10 11.91
C LEU A 34 -29.94 3.37 10.61
N LEU A 35 -30.85 2.53 10.10
CA LEU A 35 -30.68 1.85 8.81
C LEU A 35 -30.59 2.84 7.64
N ILE A 36 -31.43 3.88 7.62
CA ILE A 36 -31.37 4.95 6.63
C ILE A 36 -30.03 5.70 6.75
N GLY A 37 -29.59 6.01 7.97
CA GLY A 37 -28.30 6.65 8.23
C GLY A 37 -27.13 5.80 7.76
N ILE A 38 -27.17 4.49 8.01
CA ILE A 38 -26.18 3.51 7.52
C ILE A 38 -26.18 3.53 5.99
N ILE A 39 -27.33 3.37 5.33
CA ILE A 39 -27.44 3.41 3.86
C ILE A 39 -26.88 4.72 3.31
N PHE A 40 -27.19 5.84 3.97
CA PHE A 40 -26.69 7.14 3.57
C PHE A 40 -25.16 7.23 3.69
N ILE A 41 -24.57 6.74 4.78
CA ILE A 41 -23.11 6.71 4.97
C ILE A 41 -22.42 5.88 3.88
N TYR A 42 -22.92 4.67 3.58
CA TYR A 42 -22.32 3.81 2.56
C TYR A 42 -22.50 4.35 1.14
N ARG A 43 -23.62 5.03 0.86
CA ARG A 43 -23.94 5.56 -0.49
C ARG A 43 -23.35 6.93 -0.76
N PHE A 44 -23.24 7.79 0.24
CA PHE A 44 -22.85 9.19 0.10
C PHE A 44 -21.61 9.53 0.93
N ASN A 45 -20.75 8.56 1.26
CA ASN A 45 -19.51 8.73 2.03
C ASN A 45 -18.72 9.96 1.52
N ASN A 46 -18.97 11.11 2.14
CA ASN A 46 -18.41 12.39 1.76
C ASN A 46 -17.83 13.01 3.03
N PRO A 47 -16.49 13.03 3.18
CA PRO A 47 -15.84 13.51 4.39
C PRO A 47 -16.16 14.99 4.68
N ASN A 48 -16.58 15.77 3.68
CA ASN A 48 -16.90 17.19 3.86
C ASN A 48 -18.35 17.45 4.34
N LYS A 49 -19.24 16.44 4.31
CA LYS A 49 -20.67 16.60 4.64
C LYS A 49 -21.11 15.88 5.91
N ILE A 50 -20.36 14.87 6.34
CA ILE A 50 -20.63 14.14 7.59
C ILE A 50 -19.59 14.58 8.61
N PRO A 51 -20.00 15.18 9.75
CA PRO A 51 -19.06 15.64 10.76
C PRO A 51 -18.08 14.54 11.19
N ASN A 52 -16.78 14.86 11.22
CA ASN A 52 -15.71 13.91 11.58
C ASN A 52 -15.93 13.20 12.93
N TYR A 53 -16.67 13.82 13.87
CA TYR A 53 -17.00 13.19 15.15
C TYR A 53 -17.84 11.90 15.00
N ILE A 54 -18.63 11.77 13.93
CA ILE A 54 -19.50 10.61 13.69
C ILE A 54 -18.65 9.41 13.26
N TYR A 55 -17.71 9.61 12.34
CA TYR A 55 -16.80 8.56 11.88
C TYR A 55 -15.81 8.11 12.95
N ASN A 56 -15.44 9.00 13.87
CA ASN A 56 -14.49 8.69 14.94
C ASN A 56 -15.14 7.94 16.12
N ARG A 57 -16.49 7.95 16.23
CA ARG A 57 -17.19 7.35 17.37
C ARG A 57 -17.95 6.07 17.02
N VAL A 58 -18.32 5.89 15.75
CA VAL A 58 -19.06 4.71 15.29
C VAL A 58 -18.24 3.96 14.26
N PHE A 59 -18.00 2.68 14.53
CA PHE A 59 -17.25 1.82 13.63
C PHE A 59 -18.11 1.40 12.43
N PHE A 60 -17.82 1.96 11.26
CA PHE A 60 -18.43 1.55 10.00
C PHE A 60 -17.40 0.76 9.17
N PRO A 61 -17.55 -0.56 8.99
CA PRO A 61 -16.61 -1.35 8.20
C PRO A 61 -16.68 -0.97 6.72
N ALA A 62 -15.55 -0.56 6.14
CA ALA A 62 -15.40 -0.33 4.70
C ALA A 62 -14.94 -1.59 3.98
N VAL A 63 -14.03 -2.34 4.61
CA VAL A 63 -13.50 -3.60 4.09
C VAL A 63 -13.50 -4.63 5.22
N ALA A 64 -13.93 -5.85 4.93
CA ALA A 64 -13.78 -7.01 5.81
C ALA A 64 -12.80 -8.00 5.19
N ILE A 65 -11.86 -8.50 6.00
CA ILE A 65 -10.79 -9.42 5.61
C ILE A 65 -10.87 -10.63 6.56
N GLU A 66 -11.04 -11.83 6.00
CA GLU A 66 -11.24 -13.08 6.74
C GLU A 66 -12.41 -13.05 7.76
N GLY A 67 -13.35 -12.12 7.56
CA GLY A 67 -14.56 -11.97 8.40
C GLY A 67 -14.34 -11.44 9.82
N THR A 68 -13.08 -11.31 10.26
CA THR A 68 -12.73 -10.87 11.63
C THR A 68 -11.90 -9.59 11.66
N ASN A 69 -11.21 -9.26 10.56
CA ASN A 69 -10.40 -8.06 10.45
C ASN A 69 -11.13 -7.02 9.59
N PHE A 70 -11.14 -5.77 10.04
CA PHE A 70 -11.95 -4.73 9.41
C PHE A 70 -11.17 -3.44 9.26
N ILE A 71 -11.24 -2.87 8.06
CA ILE A 71 -10.80 -1.50 7.78
C ILE A 71 -12.05 -0.62 7.84
N SER A 72 -12.02 0.46 8.61
CA SER A 72 -13.18 1.34 8.78
C SER A 72 -13.23 2.49 7.77
N ILE A 73 -14.43 3.00 7.49
CA ILE A 73 -14.63 4.23 6.72
C ILE A 73 -13.90 5.40 7.40
N GLY A 74 -13.94 5.48 8.73
CA GLY A 74 -13.25 6.53 9.49
C GLY A 74 -11.74 6.53 9.27
N SER A 75 -11.10 5.35 9.33
CA SER A 75 -9.66 5.22 9.10
C SER A 75 -9.25 5.57 7.65
N ILE A 76 -10.07 5.20 6.67
CA ILE A 76 -9.84 5.59 5.26
C ILE A 76 -9.93 7.10 5.12
N ASN A 77 -11.01 7.72 5.64
CA ASN A 77 -11.23 9.15 5.53
C ASN A 77 -10.12 9.96 6.22
N GLN A 78 -9.68 9.54 7.42
CA GLN A 78 -8.57 10.19 8.13
C GLN A 78 -7.26 10.13 7.32
N ASN A 79 -6.88 8.96 6.83
CA ASN A 79 -5.66 8.80 6.03
C ASN A 79 -5.75 9.56 4.70
N LEU A 80 -6.92 9.57 4.05
CA LEU A 80 -7.15 10.32 2.83
C LEU A 80 -7.06 11.84 3.04
N MET A 81 -7.52 12.35 4.19
CA MET A 81 -7.36 13.76 4.55
C MET A 81 -5.88 14.14 4.74
N SER A 82 -5.07 13.28 5.35
CA SER A 82 -3.62 13.50 5.46
C SER A 82 -2.94 13.55 4.09
N ILE A 83 -3.32 12.66 3.17
CA ILE A 83 -2.84 12.68 1.78
C ILE A 83 -3.26 13.98 1.10
N ARG A 84 -4.53 14.37 1.23
CA ARG A 84 -5.05 15.61 0.66
C ARG A 84 -4.28 16.84 1.17
N ARG A 85 -4.07 16.94 2.49
CA ARG A 85 -3.34 18.04 3.13
C ARG A 85 -1.90 18.12 2.63
N PHE A 86 -1.21 16.98 2.51
CA PHE A 86 0.14 16.95 1.95
C PHE A 86 0.20 17.58 0.55
N TYR A 87 -0.73 17.21 -0.33
CA TYR A 87 -0.76 17.74 -1.70
C TYR A 87 -1.23 19.19 -1.80
N GLU A 88 -2.16 19.62 -0.94
CA GLU A 88 -2.66 21.01 -0.92
C GLU A 88 -1.68 21.99 -0.26
N ASN A 89 -0.86 21.54 0.70
CA ASN A 89 0.09 22.37 1.45
C ASN A 89 1.46 22.50 0.78
N GLN A 90 1.81 21.62 -0.15
CA GLN A 90 3.09 21.71 -0.87
C GLN A 90 2.96 22.59 -2.11
N ASP A 91 3.86 23.56 -2.25
CA ASP A 91 3.97 24.39 -3.45
C ASP A 91 4.68 23.63 -4.57
N PHE A 92 3.93 22.82 -5.30
CA PHE A 92 4.42 22.16 -6.50
C PHE A 92 4.34 23.05 -7.76
N SER A 93 4.05 24.35 -7.62
CA SER A 93 3.91 25.25 -8.77
C SER A 93 5.20 25.41 -9.57
N SER A 94 6.36 25.27 -8.92
CA SER A 94 7.69 25.22 -9.55
C SER A 94 7.90 24.01 -10.46
N LEU A 95 7.11 22.95 -10.26
CA LEU A 95 7.05 21.75 -11.10
C LEU A 95 5.89 21.80 -12.13
N GLY A 96 5.15 22.92 -12.19
CA GLY A 96 3.96 23.05 -13.04
C GLY A 96 2.73 22.29 -12.52
N LEU A 97 2.78 21.76 -11.30
CA LEU A 97 1.72 20.94 -10.72
C LEU A 97 0.85 21.79 -9.79
N ARG A 98 -0.46 21.80 -10.04
CA ARG A 98 -1.45 22.39 -9.11
C ARG A 98 -2.47 21.32 -8.75
N PHE A 99 -2.47 20.93 -7.47
CA PHE A 99 -3.44 19.96 -6.94
C PHE A 99 -4.67 20.69 -6.42
N ASP A 100 -5.67 20.86 -7.28
CA ASP A 100 -6.99 21.34 -6.87
C ASP A 100 -8.01 20.20 -6.87
N PHE A 101 -8.21 19.60 -5.69
CA PHE A 101 -9.20 18.55 -5.48
C PHE A 101 -10.66 19.04 -5.51
N ASN A 102 -10.89 20.34 -5.68
CA ASN A 102 -12.24 20.89 -5.82
C ASN A 102 -12.75 20.87 -7.27
N THR A 103 -11.84 20.79 -8.25
CA THR A 103 -12.19 20.53 -9.66
C THR A 103 -12.77 19.14 -9.85
N ASP A 104 -13.53 18.92 -10.93
CA ASP A 104 -14.11 17.60 -11.20
C ASP A 104 -13.03 16.54 -11.46
N ASP A 105 -11.98 16.89 -12.19
CA ASP A 105 -10.82 16.02 -12.38
C ASP A 105 -10.04 15.78 -11.09
N GLY A 106 -9.92 16.82 -10.24
CA GLY A 106 -9.31 16.69 -8.91
C GLY A 106 -10.06 15.70 -8.03
N LYS A 107 -11.40 15.76 -7.98
CA LYS A 107 -12.22 14.80 -7.23
C LYS A 107 -12.02 13.37 -7.72
N LYS A 108 -11.91 13.17 -9.04
CA LYS A 108 -11.64 11.84 -9.62
C LYS A 108 -10.25 11.33 -9.25
N ARG A 109 -9.23 12.18 -9.28
CA ARG A 109 -7.87 11.83 -8.80
C ARG A 109 -7.86 11.48 -7.31
N LEU A 110 -8.58 12.24 -6.48
CA LEU A 110 -8.72 11.92 -5.06
C LEU A 110 -9.38 10.55 -4.85
N LYS A 111 -10.33 10.17 -5.70
CA LYS A 111 -10.93 8.82 -5.70
C LYS A 111 -9.93 7.72 -6.10
N ILE A 112 -9.01 7.98 -7.03
CA ILE A 112 -7.91 7.05 -7.33
C ILE A 112 -7.02 6.88 -6.10
N ARG A 113 -6.65 7.99 -5.43
CA ARG A 113 -5.85 7.93 -4.19
C ARG A 113 -6.56 7.22 -3.05
N GLU A 114 -7.87 7.41 -2.89
CA GLU A 114 -8.68 6.65 -1.92
C GLU A 114 -8.61 5.15 -2.22
N LYS A 115 -8.74 4.74 -3.49
CA LYS A 115 -8.62 3.34 -3.92
C LYS A 115 -7.23 2.75 -3.63
N GLU A 116 -6.17 3.48 -3.96
CA GLU A 116 -4.78 3.08 -3.68
C GLU A 116 -4.52 2.94 -2.18
N LEU A 117 -5.03 3.89 -1.39
CA LEU A 117 -4.97 3.83 0.07
C LEU A 117 -5.70 2.58 0.59
N ILE A 118 -6.90 2.27 0.08
CA ILE A 118 -7.62 1.05 0.46
C ILE A 118 -6.79 -0.19 0.15
N ASN A 119 -6.18 -0.27 -1.03
CA ASN A 119 -5.29 -1.38 -1.40
C ASN A 119 -4.10 -1.50 -0.44
N LYS A 120 -3.46 -0.38 -0.10
CA LYS A 120 -2.34 -0.36 0.85
C LYS A 120 -2.77 -0.82 2.25
N MET A 121 -3.95 -0.39 2.72
CA MET A 121 -4.48 -0.80 4.02
C MET A 121 -4.87 -2.30 4.03
N ILE A 122 -5.33 -2.84 2.91
CA ILE A 122 -5.56 -4.29 2.74
C ILE A 122 -4.23 -5.04 2.79
N GLU A 123 -3.19 -4.57 2.08
CA GLU A 123 -1.85 -5.15 2.12
C GLU A 123 -1.31 -5.19 3.56
N ASP A 124 -1.35 -4.06 4.28
CA ASP A 124 -0.88 -3.97 5.66
C ASP A 124 -1.64 -4.91 6.59
N SER A 125 -2.97 -4.99 6.44
CA SER A 125 -3.80 -5.90 7.21
C SER A 125 -3.48 -7.37 6.89
N ALA A 126 -3.29 -7.70 5.62
CA ALA A 126 -2.91 -9.04 5.18
C ALA A 126 -1.55 -9.46 5.76
N VAL A 127 -0.57 -8.55 5.76
CA VAL A 127 0.73 -8.76 6.39
C VAL A 127 0.59 -9.02 7.88
N GLU A 128 -0.17 -8.21 8.62
CA GLU A 128 -0.39 -8.43 10.06
C GLU A 128 -1.10 -9.77 10.34
N ILE A 129 -2.13 -10.12 9.56
CA ILE A 129 -2.85 -11.40 9.69
C ILE A 129 -1.90 -12.58 9.46
N LEU A 130 -1.18 -12.58 8.34
CA LEU A 130 -0.25 -13.66 7.98
C LEU A 130 0.87 -13.81 9.00
N ALA A 131 1.35 -12.70 9.55
CA ALA A 131 2.35 -12.69 10.62
C ALA A 131 1.80 -13.33 11.90
N GLN A 132 0.60 -12.92 12.34
CA GLN A 132 -0.04 -13.46 13.53
C GLN A 132 -0.34 -14.95 13.42
N GLU A 133 -0.83 -15.42 12.26
CA GLU A 133 -1.04 -16.85 11.97
C GLU A 133 0.23 -17.69 12.14
N ARG A 134 1.40 -17.07 11.92
CA ARG A 134 2.73 -17.69 12.04
C ARG A 134 3.37 -17.47 13.42
N GLY A 135 2.63 -16.90 14.36
CA GLY A 135 3.11 -16.60 15.71
C GLY A 135 4.07 -15.41 15.80
N ILE A 136 4.17 -14.59 14.74
CA ILE A 136 5.01 -13.40 14.72
C ILE A 136 4.26 -12.27 15.44
N ASN A 137 4.72 -11.92 16.63
CA ASN A 137 4.14 -10.85 17.45
C ASN A 137 5.17 -9.74 17.69
N ILE A 138 4.87 -8.51 17.27
CA ILE A 138 5.73 -7.36 17.49
C ILE A 138 5.38 -6.70 18.83
N SER A 139 6.33 -6.69 19.76
CA SER A 139 6.12 -6.10 21.09
C SER A 139 5.99 -4.58 21.04
N LYS A 140 5.22 -3.99 21.97
CA LYS A 140 5.12 -2.53 22.11
C LYS A 140 6.49 -1.86 22.29
N LYS A 141 7.41 -2.53 23.00
CA LYS A 141 8.79 -2.06 23.19
C LYS A 141 9.54 -2.01 21.85
N THR A 142 9.48 -3.07 21.06
CA THR A 142 10.11 -3.14 19.73
C THR A 142 9.61 -2.03 18.81
N VAL A 143 8.31 -1.75 18.82
CA VAL A 143 7.73 -0.64 18.06
C VAL A 143 8.31 0.69 18.54
N LYS A 144 8.29 0.94 19.85
CA LYS A 144 8.80 2.18 20.44
C LYS A 144 10.29 2.41 20.09
N ASP A 145 11.13 1.41 20.30
CA ASP A 145 12.57 1.49 20.03
C ASP A 145 12.84 1.81 18.55
N ASN A 146 12.04 1.27 17.62
CA ASN A 146 12.17 1.58 16.19
C ASN A 146 11.62 2.96 15.81
N VAL A 147 10.57 3.44 16.47
CA VAL A 147 10.15 4.85 16.32
C VAL A 147 11.28 5.76 16.73
N ASP A 148 11.81 5.58 17.95
CA ASP A 148 12.87 6.43 18.50
C ASP A 148 14.11 6.40 17.57
N ARG A 149 14.53 5.23 17.08
CA ARG A 149 15.61 5.13 16.07
C ARG A 149 15.30 5.90 14.78
N LYS A 150 14.09 5.77 14.23
CA LYS A 150 13.71 6.53 13.02
C LYS A 150 13.66 8.03 13.31
N MET A 151 13.24 8.45 14.51
CA MET A 151 13.28 9.86 14.88
C MET A 151 14.73 10.37 14.83
N ASP A 152 15.66 9.66 15.49
CA ASP A 152 17.08 10.03 15.51
C ASP A 152 17.71 10.11 14.10
N GLU A 153 17.25 9.28 13.14
CA GLU A 153 17.68 9.32 11.73
C GLU A 153 17.22 10.61 11.01
N TYR A 154 16.04 11.15 11.33
CA TYR A 154 15.44 12.32 10.65
C TYR A 154 15.56 13.63 11.44
N GLY A 155 15.97 13.61 12.71
CA GLY A 155 16.24 14.80 13.53
C GLY A 155 15.81 14.67 15.01
N ASN A 156 15.74 15.78 15.74
CA ASN A 156 15.14 15.80 17.07
C ASN A 156 13.64 15.44 16.97
N ARG A 157 13.13 14.61 17.88
CA ARG A 157 11.71 14.18 17.98
C ARG A 157 10.71 15.33 17.85
N GLU A 158 11.06 16.50 18.39
CA GLU A 158 10.26 17.73 18.30
C GLU A 158 10.11 18.20 16.85
N ILE A 159 11.22 18.34 16.13
CA ILE A 159 11.26 18.76 14.71
C ILE A 159 10.51 17.75 13.83
N VAL A 160 10.71 16.45 14.09
CA VAL A 160 10.00 15.41 13.33
C VAL A 160 8.49 15.48 13.60
N GLY A 161 8.09 15.69 14.85
CA GLY A 161 6.69 15.88 15.24
C GLY A 161 6.06 17.10 14.56
N GLU A 162 6.72 18.24 14.57
CA GLU A 162 6.26 19.45 13.90
C GLU A 162 6.12 19.26 12.39
N ASN A 163 7.09 18.60 11.75
CA ASN A 163 7.03 18.32 10.31
C ASN A 163 5.87 17.37 9.97
N LEU A 164 5.64 16.33 10.77
CA LEU A 164 4.53 15.39 10.59
C LEU A 164 3.17 16.08 10.74
N ASP A 165 3.02 16.95 11.74
CA ASP A 165 1.80 17.72 11.95
C ASP A 165 1.54 18.70 10.81
N ASN A 166 2.54 19.50 10.44
CA ASN A 166 2.43 20.51 9.39
C ASN A 166 2.06 19.90 8.03
N LEU A 167 2.73 18.80 7.66
CA LEU A 167 2.58 18.16 6.35
C LEU A 167 1.38 17.22 6.27
N TYR A 168 1.11 16.43 7.32
CA TYR A 168 0.17 15.31 7.26
C TYR A 168 -0.95 15.37 8.31
N ASP A 169 -0.92 16.32 9.25
CA ASP A 169 -1.77 16.32 10.46
C ASP A 169 -1.53 15.06 11.31
N TRP A 170 -0.30 14.56 11.35
CA TRP A 170 0.05 13.32 12.03
C TRP A 170 0.76 13.58 13.35
N THR A 171 0.32 12.85 14.36
CA THR A 171 1.08 12.70 15.60
C THR A 171 2.20 11.67 15.43
N ILE A 172 3.13 11.63 16.39
CA ILE A 172 4.12 10.54 16.47
C ILE A 172 3.43 9.17 16.62
N ASP A 173 2.26 9.12 17.25
CA ASP A 173 1.48 7.89 17.36
C ASP A 173 0.88 7.46 16.02
N ASP A 174 0.42 8.41 15.18
CA ASP A 174 0.00 8.11 13.81
C ASP A 174 1.17 7.57 12.98
N PHE A 175 2.34 8.19 13.06
CA PHE A 175 3.53 7.71 12.36
C PHE A 175 3.91 6.29 12.83
N LYS A 176 3.86 6.06 14.14
CA LYS A 176 4.10 4.75 14.74
C LYS A 176 3.13 3.69 14.18
N ASP A 177 1.84 3.97 14.16
CA ASP A 177 0.82 2.98 13.81
C ASP A 177 0.63 2.81 12.29
N LYS A 178 0.84 3.86 11.50
CA LYS A 178 0.62 3.85 10.04
C LYS A 178 1.87 3.53 9.22
N ILE A 179 3.07 3.77 9.77
CA ILE A 179 4.33 3.58 9.05
C ILE A 179 5.23 2.56 9.75
N VAL A 180 5.54 2.76 11.03
CA VAL A 180 6.55 1.94 11.71
C VAL A 180 6.04 0.53 11.97
N ARG A 181 4.87 0.38 12.57
CA ARG A 181 4.31 -0.93 12.91
C ARG A 181 4.08 -1.81 11.66
N PRO A 182 3.44 -1.34 10.57
CA PRO A 182 3.28 -2.15 9.36
C PRO A 182 4.62 -2.55 8.74
N SER A 183 5.60 -1.63 8.72
CA SER A 183 6.96 -1.92 8.25
C SER A 183 7.62 -3.04 9.07
N LEU A 184 7.46 -3.05 10.39
CA LEU A 184 8.03 -4.09 11.25
C LEU A 184 7.40 -5.46 11.02
N TYR A 185 6.09 -5.53 10.83
CA TYR A 185 5.43 -6.78 10.47
C TYR A 185 5.86 -7.28 9.09
N LYS A 186 5.97 -6.37 8.11
CA LYS A 186 6.47 -6.68 6.77
C LYS A 186 7.88 -7.27 6.82
N ASP A 187 8.81 -6.58 7.49
CA ASP A 187 10.20 -7.03 7.63
C ASP A 187 10.27 -8.40 8.34
N ALA A 188 9.49 -8.59 9.40
CA ALA A 188 9.46 -9.85 10.15
C ALA A 188 8.87 -11.00 9.33
N LEU A 189 7.81 -10.75 8.56
CA LEU A 189 7.18 -11.75 7.70
C LEU A 189 8.04 -12.09 6.48
N GLU A 190 8.73 -11.10 5.91
CA GLU A 190 9.72 -11.31 4.85
C GLU A 190 10.88 -12.18 5.32
N LYS A 191 11.39 -11.92 6.52
CA LYS A 191 12.41 -12.78 7.15
C LYS A 191 11.88 -14.20 7.38
N TRP A 192 10.67 -14.34 7.93
CA TRP A 192 10.04 -15.64 8.11
C TRP A 192 9.89 -16.39 6.78
N LEU A 193 9.46 -15.70 5.72
CA LEU A 193 9.35 -16.28 4.38
C LEU A 193 10.71 -16.81 3.91
N ALA A 194 11.78 -16.02 4.03
CA ALA A 194 13.12 -16.42 3.62
C ALA A 194 13.64 -17.65 4.39
N GLU A 195 13.30 -17.79 5.66
CA GLU A 195 13.75 -18.88 6.55
C GLU A 195 12.87 -20.14 6.47
N ASN A 196 11.65 -20.03 5.94
CA ASN A 196 10.67 -21.13 5.88
C ASN A 196 10.32 -21.48 4.43
N GLU A 197 9.19 -20.97 3.92
CA GLU A 197 8.67 -21.31 2.58
C GLU A 197 9.66 -21.00 1.44
N GLY A 198 10.53 -20.01 1.63
CA GLY A 198 11.55 -19.60 0.67
C GLY A 198 12.90 -20.30 0.82
N LYS A 199 13.15 -21.03 1.91
CA LYS A 199 14.49 -21.51 2.27
C LYS A 199 15.11 -22.39 1.20
N GLU A 200 14.37 -23.40 0.74
CA GLU A 200 14.86 -24.32 -0.30
C GLU A 200 15.19 -23.59 -1.60
N LYS A 201 14.31 -22.69 -2.05
CA LYS A 201 14.53 -21.89 -3.26
C LYS A 201 15.76 -20.98 -3.11
N ASN A 202 15.88 -20.30 -1.98
CA ASN A 202 16.99 -19.39 -1.70
C ASN A 202 18.33 -20.16 -1.59
N ASP A 203 18.34 -21.31 -0.90
CA ASP A 203 19.52 -22.18 -0.79
C ASP A 203 19.94 -22.72 -2.17
N LYS A 204 18.97 -23.11 -3.01
CA LYS A 204 19.21 -23.53 -4.39
C LYS A 204 19.80 -22.38 -5.21
N ALA A 205 19.21 -21.18 -5.16
CA ALA A 205 19.71 -20.00 -5.86
C ALA A 205 21.16 -19.67 -5.44
N LYS A 206 21.46 -19.71 -4.14
CA LYS A 206 22.81 -19.51 -3.60
C LYS A 206 23.80 -20.54 -4.14
N LYS A 207 23.43 -21.83 -4.12
CA LYS A 207 24.26 -22.92 -4.63
C LYS A 207 24.49 -22.79 -6.14
N THR A 208 23.47 -22.42 -6.90
CA THR A 208 23.61 -22.17 -8.35
C THR A 208 24.55 -21.01 -8.62
N ALA A 209 24.45 -19.91 -7.86
CA ALA A 209 25.37 -18.78 -7.98
C ALA A 209 26.82 -19.18 -7.70
N GLN A 210 27.06 -19.94 -6.62
CA GLN A 210 28.39 -20.44 -6.27
C GLN A 210 28.97 -21.36 -7.37
N ASN A 211 28.18 -22.31 -7.87
CA ASN A 211 28.60 -23.17 -8.97
C ASN A 211 28.90 -22.39 -10.25
N THR A 212 28.14 -21.33 -10.50
CA THR A 212 28.35 -20.44 -11.67
C THR A 212 29.65 -19.66 -11.54
N LEU A 213 29.97 -19.16 -10.34
CA LEU A 213 31.24 -18.49 -10.08
C LEU A 213 32.44 -19.43 -10.33
N GLU A 214 32.35 -20.68 -9.89
CA GLU A 214 33.40 -21.68 -10.14
C GLU A 214 33.60 -21.97 -11.63
N LYS A 215 32.50 -22.02 -12.41
CA LYS A 215 32.59 -22.14 -13.88
C LYS A 215 33.27 -20.93 -14.53
N LEU A 216 32.97 -19.71 -14.07
CA LEU A 216 33.62 -18.49 -14.57
C LEU A 216 35.12 -18.48 -14.28
N LYS A 217 35.53 -18.90 -13.08
CA LYS A 217 36.95 -19.01 -12.68
C LYS A 217 37.74 -19.99 -13.56
N GLN A 218 37.09 -20.98 -14.16
CA GLN A 218 37.68 -21.93 -15.12
C GLN A 218 37.83 -21.36 -16.55
N LYS A 219 37.92 -20.03 -16.71
CA LYS A 219 37.97 -19.29 -17.99
C LYS A 219 36.68 -19.38 -18.81
N GLY A 220 35.53 -19.40 -18.14
CA GLY A 220 34.22 -19.35 -18.78
C GLY A 220 33.97 -17.99 -19.47
N ASP A 221 33.20 -18.02 -20.56
CA ASP A 221 32.69 -16.81 -21.20
C ASP A 221 31.47 -16.30 -20.42
N PHE A 222 31.60 -15.12 -19.81
CA PHE A 222 30.57 -14.52 -18.97
C PHE A 222 29.25 -14.33 -19.73
N GLU A 223 29.30 -13.89 -20.99
CA GLU A 223 28.12 -13.58 -21.79
C GLU A 223 27.32 -14.87 -22.05
N LYS A 224 28.02 -15.94 -22.44
CA LYS A 224 27.40 -17.24 -22.68
C LYS A 224 26.83 -17.86 -21.42
N ILE A 225 27.57 -17.81 -20.31
CA ILE A 225 27.09 -18.35 -19.03
C ILE A 225 25.86 -17.58 -18.54
N ALA A 226 25.83 -16.26 -18.74
CA ALA A 226 24.66 -15.45 -18.42
C ALA A 226 23.44 -15.87 -19.24
N GLN A 227 23.58 -16.09 -20.55
CA GLN A 227 22.51 -16.59 -21.41
C GLN A 227 22.02 -17.99 -21.03
N GLU A 228 22.93 -18.86 -20.62
CA GLU A 228 22.59 -20.26 -20.32
C GLU A 228 21.92 -20.44 -18.95
N ILE A 229 22.34 -19.67 -17.94
CA ILE A 229 22.05 -20.01 -16.53
C ILE A 229 21.42 -18.85 -15.76
N SER A 230 21.59 -17.59 -16.19
CA SER A 230 21.00 -16.48 -15.43
C SER A 230 19.47 -16.52 -15.47
N GLU A 231 18.86 -16.18 -14.35
CA GLU A 231 17.40 -16.04 -14.21
C GLU A 231 16.98 -14.55 -14.16
N GLY A 232 17.86 -13.64 -14.59
CA GLY A 232 17.59 -12.20 -14.64
C GLY A 232 17.00 -11.75 -15.98
N GLY A 233 16.31 -10.61 -15.99
CA GLY A 233 15.67 -10.08 -17.21
C GLY A 233 16.62 -9.73 -18.36
N THR A 234 17.93 -9.67 -18.11
CA THR A 234 18.97 -9.43 -19.12
C THR A 234 19.72 -10.70 -19.52
N ALA A 235 19.27 -11.89 -19.09
CA ALA A 235 19.92 -13.18 -19.40
C ALA A 235 20.11 -13.36 -20.92
N ASP A 236 19.05 -13.16 -21.71
CA ASP A 236 19.07 -13.32 -23.18
C ASP A 236 20.10 -12.40 -23.87
N THR A 237 20.37 -11.23 -23.28
CA THR A 237 21.37 -10.26 -23.76
C THR A 237 22.72 -10.42 -23.07
N GLY A 238 23.01 -11.58 -22.49
CA GLY A 238 24.29 -11.88 -21.88
C GLY A 238 24.54 -11.16 -20.56
N GLY A 239 23.48 -10.79 -19.87
CA GLY A 239 23.53 -10.11 -18.58
C GLY A 239 23.72 -8.60 -18.66
N LYS A 240 23.84 -8.01 -19.87
CA LYS A 240 24.17 -6.59 -20.07
C LYS A 240 23.10 -5.67 -19.47
N LEU A 241 23.47 -4.91 -18.43
CA LEU A 241 22.60 -3.91 -17.82
C LEU A 241 22.86 -2.51 -18.39
N GLY A 242 24.07 -2.28 -18.92
CA GLY A 242 24.48 -1.00 -19.50
C GLY A 242 25.24 -0.11 -18.51
N TRP A 243 25.17 1.20 -18.72
CA TRP A 243 25.94 2.19 -17.98
C TRP A 243 25.21 2.68 -16.73
N PHE A 244 25.86 2.56 -15.58
CA PHE A 244 25.41 3.10 -14.31
C PHE A 244 26.44 4.07 -13.77
N ARG A 245 26.00 5.27 -13.38
CA ARG A 245 26.80 6.14 -12.54
C ARG A 245 26.93 5.52 -11.16
N GLU A 246 28.01 5.82 -10.47
CA GLU A 246 28.30 5.26 -9.14
C GLU A 246 27.14 5.48 -8.12
N ASP A 247 26.39 6.56 -8.22
CA ASP A 247 25.23 6.86 -7.38
C ASP A 247 23.91 6.20 -7.85
N GLN A 248 23.92 5.52 -8.99
CA GLN A 248 22.80 4.73 -9.50
C GLN A 248 22.93 3.24 -9.17
N VAL A 249 24.11 2.79 -8.71
CA VAL A 249 24.32 1.42 -8.25
C VAL A 249 23.72 1.26 -6.85
N SER A 250 22.92 0.21 -6.65
CA SER A 250 22.30 -0.08 -5.34
C SER A 250 23.36 -0.18 -4.24
N LEU A 251 23.09 0.46 -3.09
CA LEU A 251 23.97 0.47 -1.93
C LEU A 251 24.37 -0.95 -1.47
N GLU A 252 23.52 -1.95 -1.67
CA GLU A 252 23.78 -3.34 -1.25
C GLU A 252 24.95 -4.00 -2.00
N ILE A 253 25.27 -3.54 -3.21
CA ILE A 253 26.35 -4.10 -4.05
C ILE A 253 27.36 -3.04 -4.51
N LYS A 254 27.13 -1.76 -4.19
CA LYS A 254 27.89 -0.63 -4.69
C LYS A 254 29.38 -0.75 -4.42
N ASP A 255 29.77 -1.00 -3.17
CA ASP A 255 31.18 -1.07 -2.76
C ASP A 255 31.89 -2.19 -3.53
N SER A 256 31.25 -3.35 -3.67
CA SER A 256 31.79 -4.45 -4.46
C SER A 256 31.95 -4.09 -5.94
N VAL A 257 31.01 -3.34 -6.54
CA VAL A 257 31.12 -2.92 -7.95
C VAL A 257 32.27 -1.95 -8.17
N ILE A 258 32.50 -1.03 -7.23
CA ILE A 258 33.57 -0.04 -7.31
C ILE A 258 34.96 -0.71 -7.29
N ASP A 259 35.09 -1.79 -6.53
CA ASP A 259 36.35 -2.52 -6.36
C ASP A 259 36.67 -3.48 -7.54
N ILE A 260 35.71 -3.72 -8.45
CA ILE A 260 35.93 -4.60 -9.61
C ILE A 260 36.71 -3.85 -10.69
N GLU A 261 37.87 -4.39 -11.05
CA GLU A 261 38.65 -3.90 -12.18
C GLU A 261 37.90 -4.13 -13.51
N LYS A 262 38.15 -3.25 -14.48
CA LYS A 262 37.64 -3.40 -15.85
C LYS A 262 38.01 -4.79 -16.42
N GLY A 263 37.00 -5.49 -16.95
CA GLY A 263 37.10 -6.83 -17.50
C GLY A 263 37.03 -7.96 -16.46
N LYS A 264 36.96 -7.65 -15.16
CA LYS A 264 36.82 -8.63 -14.08
C LYS A 264 35.38 -8.75 -13.61
N PHE A 265 35.12 -9.81 -12.84
CA PHE A 265 33.85 -10.09 -12.20
C PHE A 265 34.02 -10.28 -10.69
N SER A 266 32.94 -10.06 -9.94
CA SER A 266 32.88 -10.20 -8.48
C SER A 266 32.82 -11.65 -8.02
N ASP A 267 33.01 -11.88 -6.72
CA ASP A 267 32.44 -13.06 -6.06
C ASP A 267 30.89 -13.00 -6.06
N VAL A 268 30.23 -14.00 -5.46
CA VAL A 268 28.77 -13.99 -5.31
C VAL A 268 28.37 -12.90 -4.31
N LEU A 269 27.66 -11.88 -4.78
CA LEU A 269 27.09 -10.81 -3.98
C LEU A 269 25.65 -11.16 -3.60
N GLU A 270 25.26 -10.87 -2.36
CA GLU A 270 23.91 -11.12 -1.86
C GLU A 270 23.16 -9.81 -1.65
N SER A 271 21.95 -9.74 -2.19
CA SER A 271 21.01 -8.62 -2.03
C SER A 271 19.68 -9.12 -1.47
N LYS A 272 18.74 -8.21 -1.21
CA LYS A 272 17.34 -8.59 -0.94
C LYS A 272 16.69 -9.31 -2.13
N MET A 273 17.04 -8.92 -3.35
CA MET A 273 16.46 -9.49 -4.58
C MET A 273 16.97 -10.90 -4.89
N GLY A 274 18.21 -11.20 -4.53
CA GLY A 274 18.86 -12.44 -4.95
C GLY A 274 20.38 -12.42 -4.87
N TYR A 275 20.99 -13.38 -5.57
CA TYR A 275 22.43 -13.53 -5.69
C TYR A 275 22.91 -13.02 -7.04
N HIS A 276 23.99 -12.24 -7.02
CA HIS A 276 24.55 -11.57 -8.18
C HIS A 276 26.01 -11.97 -8.39
N ILE A 277 26.42 -12.10 -9.64
CA ILE A 277 27.82 -12.04 -10.06
C ILE A 277 27.90 -10.88 -11.04
N ILE A 278 28.62 -9.82 -10.68
CA ILE A 278 28.70 -8.61 -11.49
C ILE A 278 30.03 -8.59 -12.22
N LYS A 279 30.01 -8.22 -13.50
CA LYS A 279 31.19 -7.93 -14.32
C LYS A 279 31.22 -6.45 -14.67
N VAL A 280 32.37 -5.81 -14.49
CA VAL A 280 32.60 -4.46 -15.00
C VAL A 280 33.19 -4.60 -16.40
N ASP A 281 32.39 -4.34 -17.43
CA ASP A 281 32.83 -4.39 -18.82
C ASP A 281 33.72 -3.20 -19.17
N ASN A 282 33.35 -2.02 -18.67
CA ASN A 282 34.04 -0.78 -18.95
C ASN A 282 33.85 0.27 -17.86
N THR A 283 34.74 1.26 -17.83
CA THR A 283 34.69 2.38 -16.87
C THR A 283 34.94 3.70 -17.60
N ARG A 284 34.24 4.76 -17.19
CA ARG A 284 34.44 6.12 -17.69
C ARG A 284 34.08 7.15 -16.62
N GLU A 285 34.39 8.41 -16.90
CA GLU A 285 33.98 9.54 -16.07
C GLU A 285 32.87 10.34 -16.78
N ILE A 286 31.83 10.72 -16.03
CA ILE A 286 30.71 11.55 -16.48
C ILE A 286 30.48 12.62 -15.40
N ASP A 287 30.64 13.89 -15.75
CA ASP A 287 30.45 15.04 -14.84
C ASP A 287 31.23 14.92 -13.51
N GLY A 288 32.50 14.50 -13.58
CA GLY A 288 33.34 14.33 -12.39
C GLY A 288 33.03 13.08 -11.56
N LYS A 289 32.12 12.21 -12.03
CA LYS A 289 31.73 10.95 -11.35
C LYS A 289 32.09 9.74 -12.19
N LYS A 290 32.54 8.66 -11.54
CA LYS A 290 32.77 7.39 -12.21
C LYS A 290 31.45 6.76 -12.65
N ALA A 291 31.48 6.14 -13.83
CA ALA A 291 30.41 5.34 -14.39
C ALA A 291 30.97 3.99 -14.85
N TYR A 292 30.18 2.95 -14.67
CA TYR A 292 30.53 1.56 -14.93
C TYR A 292 29.55 0.99 -15.94
N GLU A 293 30.06 0.38 -17.01
CA GLU A 293 29.28 -0.50 -17.86
C GLU A 293 29.31 -1.88 -17.23
N ILE A 294 28.15 -2.37 -16.80
CA ILE A 294 28.06 -3.61 -16.03
C ILE A 294 27.18 -4.65 -16.73
N SER A 295 27.61 -5.90 -16.55
CA SER A 295 26.82 -7.09 -16.86
C SER A 295 26.61 -7.90 -15.58
N GLN A 296 25.49 -8.61 -15.48
CA GLN A 296 25.18 -9.43 -14.31
C GLN A 296 24.78 -10.85 -14.69
N ILE A 297 25.12 -11.79 -13.82
CA ILE A 297 24.41 -13.07 -13.71
C ILE A 297 23.63 -13.03 -12.40
N PHE A 298 22.32 -13.19 -12.49
CA PHE A 298 21.39 -13.03 -11.39
C PHE A 298 20.58 -14.29 -11.12
N PHE A 299 20.43 -14.62 -9.84
CA PHE A 299 19.61 -15.71 -9.32
C PHE A 299 18.64 -15.16 -8.27
N PRO A 300 17.33 -15.05 -8.56
CA PRO A 300 16.36 -14.43 -7.68
C PRO A 300 16.09 -15.28 -6.43
N LYS A 301 15.97 -14.60 -5.28
CA LYS A 301 15.34 -15.17 -4.10
C LYS A 301 13.83 -15.27 -4.28
N VAL A 302 13.14 -15.87 -3.30
CA VAL A 302 11.69 -15.73 -3.20
C VAL A 302 11.33 -14.24 -3.12
N SER A 303 10.39 -13.79 -3.95
CA SER A 303 9.89 -12.41 -3.92
C SER A 303 8.79 -12.32 -2.89
N PHE A 304 9.00 -11.51 -1.84
CA PHE A 304 7.98 -11.24 -0.84
C PHE A 304 6.71 -10.65 -1.47
N ALA A 305 6.86 -9.72 -2.43
CA ALA A 305 5.73 -9.11 -3.13
C ALA A 305 4.89 -10.17 -3.88
N ASN A 306 5.52 -11.02 -4.70
CA ASN A 306 4.79 -12.05 -5.45
C ASN A 306 4.14 -13.09 -4.52
N TRP A 307 4.83 -13.43 -3.43
CA TRP A 307 4.30 -14.33 -2.42
C TRP A 307 3.08 -13.71 -1.73
N LEU A 308 3.17 -12.46 -1.30
CA LEU A 308 2.09 -11.73 -0.64
C LEU A 308 0.89 -11.54 -1.56
N ASP A 309 1.11 -11.18 -2.83
CA ASP A 309 0.06 -11.08 -3.84
C ASP A 309 -0.73 -12.39 -3.97
N GLY A 310 -0.01 -13.52 -3.98
CA GLY A 310 -0.63 -14.84 -3.96
C GLY A 310 -1.51 -15.04 -2.73
N LYS A 311 -0.99 -14.74 -1.53
CA LYS A 311 -1.75 -14.86 -0.27
C LYS A 311 -2.97 -13.94 -0.23
N ILE A 312 -2.85 -12.70 -0.69
CA ILE A 312 -3.95 -11.72 -0.72
C ILE A 312 -5.08 -12.21 -1.64
N LYS A 313 -4.76 -12.82 -2.79
CA LYS A 313 -5.78 -13.39 -3.71
C LYS A 313 -6.53 -14.57 -3.10
N ASP A 314 -5.87 -15.33 -2.22
CA ASP A 314 -6.48 -16.44 -1.50
C ASP A 314 -7.38 -15.97 -0.35
N MET A 315 -7.17 -14.76 0.16
CA MET A 315 -7.94 -14.21 1.28
C MET A 315 -9.39 -13.89 0.91
N LYS A 316 -10.29 -14.04 1.89
CA LYS A 316 -11.69 -13.62 1.78
C LYS A 316 -11.82 -12.13 2.08
N ILE A 317 -11.81 -11.32 1.02
CA ILE A 317 -11.92 -9.86 1.11
C ILE A 317 -13.28 -9.40 0.57
N SER A 318 -13.98 -8.59 1.37
CA SER A 318 -15.26 -7.96 1.02
C SER A 318 -15.15 -6.45 1.13
N VAL A 319 -15.35 -5.74 0.01
CA VAL A 319 -15.39 -4.28 -0.04
C VAL A 319 -16.85 -3.81 0.02
N LEU A 320 -17.20 -3.13 1.10
CA LEU A 320 -18.57 -2.69 1.41
C LEU A 320 -18.88 -1.28 0.87
N LEU A 321 -17.86 -0.56 0.43
CA LEU A 321 -17.99 0.78 -0.15
C LEU A 321 -18.74 0.73 -1.50
N ALA A 322 -19.59 1.74 -1.74
CA ALA A 322 -20.43 1.80 -2.93
C ALA A 322 -19.64 1.96 -4.23
N ASP A 323 -18.53 2.69 -4.21
CA ASP A 323 -17.75 3.05 -5.41
C ASP A 323 -16.79 1.95 -5.86
N TYR A 324 -16.51 0.98 -4.99
CA TYR A 324 -15.41 0.05 -5.11
C TYR A 324 -15.85 -1.42 -5.05
N GLN A 325 -15.08 -2.30 -5.67
CA GLN A 325 -15.25 -3.75 -5.59
C GLN A 325 -13.90 -4.47 -5.52
N TRP A 326 -13.89 -5.65 -4.92
CA TRP A 326 -12.72 -6.53 -4.88
C TRP A 326 -12.57 -7.30 -6.20
N ASP A 327 -11.41 -7.21 -6.84
CA ASP A 327 -11.04 -8.05 -7.98
C ASP A 327 -10.17 -9.20 -7.47
N LYS A 328 -10.78 -10.37 -7.27
CA LYS A 328 -10.11 -11.54 -6.68
C LYS A 328 -8.97 -12.07 -7.55
N GLU A 329 -9.10 -12.01 -8.88
CA GLU A 329 -8.07 -12.51 -9.80
C GLU A 329 -6.82 -11.63 -9.76
N LYS A 330 -7.04 -10.31 -9.68
CA LYS A 330 -5.95 -9.34 -9.63
C LYS A 330 -5.41 -9.10 -8.23
N GLY A 331 -6.19 -9.36 -7.18
CA GLY A 331 -5.78 -9.16 -5.78
C GLY A 331 -5.81 -7.69 -5.36
N PHE A 332 -6.69 -6.88 -5.95
CA PHE A 332 -6.83 -5.47 -5.58
C PHE A 332 -8.25 -4.94 -5.75
N VAL A 333 -8.51 -3.80 -5.13
CA VAL A 333 -9.72 -3.00 -5.29
C VAL A 333 -9.73 -2.25 -6.61
N ARG A 334 -10.85 -2.36 -7.33
CA ARG A 334 -11.15 -1.63 -8.57
C ARG A 334 -12.41 -0.77 -8.41
N PHE A 335 -12.60 0.20 -9.30
CA PHE A 335 -13.86 0.94 -9.37
C PHE A 335 -14.99 0.05 -9.87
N LYS A 336 -16.21 0.30 -9.37
CA LYS A 336 -17.45 -0.24 -9.95
C LYS A 336 -17.89 0.57 -11.17
N ASP A 337 -17.61 1.87 -11.20
CA ASP A 337 -17.91 2.75 -12.32
C ASP A 337 -16.84 2.62 -13.42
N LYS A 338 -17.26 2.16 -14.62
CA LYS A 338 -16.38 2.02 -15.79
C LYS A 338 -15.78 3.34 -16.28
N ASN A 339 -16.48 4.47 -16.07
CA ASN A 339 -15.93 5.77 -16.43
C ASN A 339 -14.75 6.14 -15.52
N MET A 340 -14.81 5.75 -14.25
CA MET A 340 -13.69 5.93 -13.32
C MET A 340 -12.53 5.01 -13.67
N GLU A 341 -12.78 3.75 -14.06
CA GLU A 341 -11.71 2.85 -14.53
C GLU A 341 -10.99 3.43 -15.76
N LYS A 342 -11.76 3.90 -16.75
CA LYS A 342 -11.19 4.52 -17.96
C LYS A 342 -10.39 5.78 -17.63
N PHE A 343 -10.89 6.62 -16.72
CA PHE A 343 -10.19 7.82 -16.28
C PHE A 343 -8.87 7.48 -15.59
N GLU A 344 -8.85 6.44 -14.75
CA GLU A 344 -7.62 5.93 -14.13
C GLU A 344 -6.61 5.45 -15.18
N GLU A 345 -7.00 4.60 -16.12
CA GLU A 345 -6.13 4.11 -17.18
C GLU A 345 -5.53 5.23 -18.04
N GLU A 346 -6.34 6.23 -18.39
CA GLU A 346 -5.89 7.41 -19.13
C GLU A 346 -4.94 8.29 -18.30
N SER A 347 -5.11 8.31 -16.98
CA SER A 347 -4.23 9.06 -16.08
C SER A 347 -2.87 8.37 -15.95
N LEU A 348 -2.83 7.05 -15.83
CA LEU A 348 -1.60 6.26 -15.85
C LEU A 348 -0.83 6.42 -17.17
N LYS A 349 -1.51 6.31 -18.33
CA LYS A 349 -0.87 6.50 -19.65
C LYS A 349 -0.29 7.90 -19.84
N ARG A 350 -0.88 8.92 -19.21
CA ARG A 350 -0.33 10.28 -19.21
C ARG A 350 0.90 10.35 -18.31
N ALA A 351 0.86 9.73 -17.14
CA ALA A 351 1.98 9.64 -16.20
C ALA A 351 3.22 8.93 -16.77
N GLU A 352 3.03 7.90 -17.60
CA GLU A 352 4.13 7.22 -18.30
C GLU A 352 4.86 8.13 -19.31
N LYS A 353 4.18 9.15 -19.86
CA LYS A 353 4.74 10.08 -20.84
C LYS A 353 5.32 11.34 -20.23
N ASP A 354 4.94 11.64 -18.99
CA ASP A 354 5.38 12.81 -18.25
C ASP A 354 5.45 12.47 -16.76
N ALA A 355 6.65 12.29 -16.24
CA ALA A 355 6.89 11.88 -14.87
C ALA A 355 6.40 12.90 -13.84
N SER A 356 6.19 14.18 -14.22
CA SER A 356 5.56 15.17 -13.33
C SER A 356 4.11 14.79 -13.00
N LEU A 357 3.49 13.96 -13.85
CA LEU A 357 2.14 13.43 -13.68
C LEU A 357 2.11 12.12 -12.87
N ILE A 358 3.24 11.57 -12.41
CA ILE A 358 3.31 10.36 -11.55
C ILE A 358 2.88 10.67 -10.10
N ALA A 359 2.95 11.95 -9.71
CA ALA A 359 2.34 12.44 -8.47
C ALA A 359 0.79 12.56 -8.53
N LEU A 360 0.13 12.17 -9.64
CA LEU A 360 -1.33 12.26 -9.84
C LEU A 360 -2.12 11.09 -9.28
#